data_AF-F2J1X0-F1
#
_entry.id   AF-F2J1X0-F1
#
_cell.length_a   1.000
_cell.length_b   1.000
_cell.length_c   1.000
_cell.angle_alpha   90.00
_cell.angle_beta   90.00
_cell.angle_gamma   90.00
#
_symmetry.space_group_name_H-M   'P 1'
#
loop_
_entity.id
_entity.type
_entity.pdbx_description
1 polymer ?
#
loop_
_entity_poly.entity_id
_entity_poly.type
_entity_poly.pdbx_seq_one_letter_code
_entity_poly.pdbx_strand_id
1 'polypeptide(L)'
;MAALDDDDPENPIAVAIGQRLDALAKVLEDACAKMGDLPEHIDVTKPATVLDQIVLDLFRATLHDQRDLIAQLRGRKPDELHVPEVRVLDHGRQ
;
A
#
# COMPACT_ATOMS: atom_id res chain seq x y z
N MET A 1 2.27 4.80 -24.78
CA MET A 1 3.05 5.46 -23.71
C MET A 1 2.67 6.94 -23.67
N ALA A 2 1.43 7.26 -23.29
CA ALA A 2 0.96 8.66 -23.27
C ALA A 2 -0.12 8.93 -22.21
N ALA A 3 -0.50 7.94 -21.38
CA ALA A 3 -1.54 8.09 -20.37
C ALA A 3 -0.97 8.19 -18.94
N LEU A 4 0.35 8.18 -18.78
CA LEU A 4 1.03 8.32 -17.48
C LEU A 4 1.88 9.61 -17.39
N ASP A 5 2.17 10.26 -18.52
CA ASP A 5 2.89 11.54 -18.59
C ASP A 5 1.94 12.76 -18.65
N ASP A 6 0.63 12.51 -18.64
CA ASP A 6 -0.38 13.56 -18.54
C ASP A 6 -0.52 13.92 -17.06
N ASP A 7 0.02 15.09 -16.67
CA ASP A 7 -0.13 15.73 -15.36
C ASP A 7 -1.59 16.17 -15.06
N ASP A 8 -2.55 15.67 -15.85
CA ASP A 8 -3.96 15.91 -15.66
C ASP A 8 -4.45 15.18 -14.38
N PRO A 9 -4.85 15.92 -13.33
CA PRO A 9 -5.31 15.33 -12.08
C PRO A 9 -6.64 14.57 -12.23
N GLU A 10 -7.35 14.75 -13.35
CA GLU A 10 -8.58 14.03 -13.70
C GLU A 10 -8.30 12.81 -14.60
N ASN A 11 -7.03 12.48 -14.85
CA ASN A 11 -6.66 11.29 -15.58
C ASN A 11 -7.30 10.05 -14.93
N PRO A 12 -8.15 9.30 -15.65
CA PRO A 12 -8.93 8.21 -15.07
C PRO A 12 -8.06 7.10 -14.47
N ILE A 13 -6.83 6.94 -14.95
CA ILE A 13 -5.87 5.98 -14.39
C ILE A 13 -5.33 6.49 -13.05
N ALA A 14 -4.96 7.78 -12.96
CA ALA A 14 -4.48 8.39 -11.73
C ALA A 14 -5.57 8.40 -10.65
N VAL A 15 -6.81 8.74 -11.02
CA VAL A 15 -7.98 8.67 -10.12
C VAL A 15 -8.22 7.24 -9.64
N ALA A 16 -8.16 6.25 -10.53
CA ALA A 16 -8.34 4.84 -10.15
C ALA A 16 -7.23 4.33 -9.21
N ILE A 17 -5.98 4.75 -9.42
CA ILE A 17 -4.86 4.44 -8.52
C ILE A 17 -5.09 5.09 -7.15
N GLY A 18 -5.44 6.38 -7.12
CA GLY A 18 -5.69 7.14 -5.89
C GLY A 18 -6.80 6.51 -5.04
N GLN A 19 -7.95 6.18 -5.67
CA GLN A 19 -9.07 5.53 -4.97
C GLN A 19 -8.69 4.20 -4.31
N ARG A 20 -7.83 3.41 -4.98
CA ARG A 20 -7.40 2.11 -4.46
C ARG A 20 -6.35 2.27 -3.36
N LEU A 21 -5.46 3.25 -3.47
CA LEU A 21 -4.52 3.62 -2.40
C LEU A 21 -5.27 4.12 -1.16
N ASP A 22 -6.30 4.95 -1.32
CA ASP A 22 -7.16 5.40 -0.22
C ASP A 22 -7.87 4.23 0.47
N ALA A 23 -8.36 3.25 -0.30
CA ALA A 23 -8.97 2.06 0.26
C ALA A 23 -7.96 1.25 1.10
N LEU A 24 -6.73 1.09 0.62
CA LEU A 24 -5.67 0.40 1.35
C LEU A 24 -5.22 1.18 2.59
N ALA A 25 -5.15 2.52 2.51
CA ALA A 25 -4.82 3.39 3.64
C ALA A 25 -5.87 3.29 4.75
N LYS A 26 -7.16 3.21 4.41
CA LYS A 26 -8.23 2.98 5.40
C LYS A 26 -8.14 1.63 6.09
N VAL A 27 -7.77 0.57 5.35
CA VAL A 27 -7.56 -0.76 5.96
C VAL A 27 -6.43 -0.71 6.99
N LEU A 28 -5.34 0.00 6.66
CA LEU A 28 -4.24 0.26 7.60
C LEU A 28 -4.70 1.07 8.82
N GLU A 29 -5.43 2.16 8.61
CA GLU A 29 -5.94 3.01 9.69
C GLU A 29 -6.83 2.21 10.65
N ASP A 30 -7.77 1.43 10.12
CA ASP A 30 -8.65 0.56 10.91
C ASP A 30 -7.88 -0.54 11.65
N ALA A 31 -6.86 -1.13 11.01
CA ALA A 31 -6.01 -2.14 11.63
C ALA A 31 -5.19 -1.55 12.78
N CYS A 32 -4.57 -0.38 12.56
CA CYS A 32 -3.83 0.37 13.56
C CYS A 32 -4.74 0.81 14.73
N ALA A 33 -5.95 1.30 14.45
CA ALA A 33 -6.88 1.72 15.48
C ALA A 33 -7.33 0.54 16.37
N LYS A 34 -7.45 -0.67 15.80
CA LYS A 34 -7.85 -1.87 16.54
C LYS A 34 -6.70 -2.50 17.33
N MET A 35 -5.49 -2.53 16.78
CA MET A 35 -4.33 -3.20 17.38
C MET A 35 -3.44 -2.26 18.21
N GLY A 36 -3.60 -0.95 18.04
CA GLY A 36 -2.72 0.06 18.64
C GLY A 36 -1.35 0.16 17.97
N ASP A 37 -1.09 -0.64 16.93
CA ASP A 37 0.15 -0.69 16.16
C ASP A 37 -0.11 -1.19 14.73
N LEU A 38 0.90 -1.10 13.86
CA LEU A 38 0.86 -1.62 12.50
C LEU A 38 0.69 -3.15 12.50
N PRO A 39 -0.18 -3.71 11.64
CA PRO A 39 -0.34 -5.15 11.52
C PRO A 39 0.96 -5.86 11.12
N GLU A 40 1.15 -7.09 11.60
CA GLU A 40 2.26 -7.92 11.13
C GLU A 40 2.16 -8.25 9.64
N HIS A 41 0.93 -8.53 9.19
CA HIS A 41 0.64 -8.96 7.83
C HIS A 41 -0.59 -8.21 7.30
N ILE A 42 -0.55 -7.85 6.01
CA ILE A 42 -1.70 -7.33 5.28
C ILE A 42 -2.00 -8.32 4.18
N ASP A 43 -3.09 -9.06 4.36
CA ASP A 43 -3.57 -9.99 3.36
C ASP A 43 -4.41 -9.25 2.32
N VAL A 44 -3.96 -9.28 1.08
CA VAL A 44 -4.68 -8.73 -0.07
C VAL A 44 -5.09 -9.84 -1.02
N THR A 45 -6.23 -9.67 -1.68
CA THR A 45 -6.67 -10.59 -2.73
C THR A 45 -5.73 -10.49 -3.93
N LYS A 46 -5.56 -11.63 -4.64
CA LYS A 46 -4.83 -11.65 -5.91
C LYS A 46 -5.27 -10.52 -6.85
N PRO A 47 -4.33 -9.71 -7.38
CA PRO A 47 -4.66 -8.66 -8.33
C PRO A 47 -5.28 -9.27 -9.59
N ALA A 48 -6.44 -8.73 -10.00
CA ALA A 48 -7.17 -9.22 -11.17
C ALA A 48 -6.65 -8.59 -12.47
N THR A 49 -6.02 -7.41 -12.37
CA THR A 49 -5.52 -6.61 -13.48
C THR A 49 -4.09 -6.14 -13.24
N VAL A 50 -3.41 -5.72 -14.31
CA VAL A 50 -2.09 -5.10 -14.21
C VAL A 50 -2.14 -3.81 -13.37
N LEU A 51 -3.25 -3.07 -13.44
CA LEU A 51 -3.44 -1.88 -12.61
C LEU A 51 -3.52 -2.23 -11.11
N ASP A 52 -4.18 -3.34 -10.75
CA ASP A 52 -4.19 -3.82 -9.36
C ASP A 52 -2.78 -4.15 -8.87
N GLN A 53 -1.96 -4.77 -9.74
CA GLN A 53 -0.57 -5.09 -9.43
C GLN A 53 0.27 -3.82 -9.23
N ILE A 54 0.13 -2.82 -10.10
CA ILE A 54 0.84 -1.52 -9.97
C ILE A 54 0.47 -0.83 -8.66
N VAL A 55 -0.82 -0.81 -8.32
CA VAL A 55 -1.29 -0.23 -7.05
C VAL A 55 -0.69 -0.98 -5.86
N LEU A 56 -0.62 -2.30 -5.92
CA LEU A 56 -0.03 -3.12 -4.85
C LEU A 56 1.46 -2.80 -4.66
N ASP A 57 2.20 -2.67 -5.75
CA ASP A 57 3.63 -2.37 -5.71
C ASP A 57 3.89 -0.94 -5.19
N LEU A 58 3.06 0.03 -5.60
CA LEU A 58 3.07 1.39 -5.05
C LEU A 58 2.76 1.41 -3.54
N PHE A 59 1.78 0.61 -3.11
CA PHE A 59 1.42 0.51 -1.71
C PHE A 59 2.55 -0.06 -0.86
N ARG A 60 3.21 -1.13 -1.36
CA ARG A 60 4.41 -1.71 -0.71
C ARG A 60 5.54 -0.70 -0.60
N ALA A 61 5.84 0.04 -1.66
CA ALA A 61 6.86 1.09 -1.63
C ALA A 61 6.52 2.17 -0.59
N THR A 62 5.27 2.63 -0.57
CA THR A 62 4.78 3.62 0.40
C THR A 62 4.94 3.13 1.85
N LEU A 63 4.68 1.86 2.14
CA LEU A 63 4.88 1.29 3.48
C LEU A 63 6.35 1.33 3.92
N HIS A 64 7.27 1.02 3.00
CA HIS A 64 8.70 1.13 3.27
C HIS A 64 9.15 2.58 3.48
N ASP A 65 8.66 3.51 2.64
CA ASP A 65 8.95 4.95 2.79
C ASP A 65 8.45 5.49 4.13
N GLN A 66 7.24 5.09 4.55
CA GLN A 66 6.70 5.48 5.85
C GLN A 66 7.51 4.90 7.02
N ARG A 67 7.97 3.65 6.93
CA ARG A 67 8.89 3.08 7.93
C ARG A 67 10.16 3.90 8.02
N ASP A 68 10.79 4.21 6.89
CA ASP A 68 12.04 4.96 6.85
C ASP A 68 11.87 6.36 7.41
N LEU A 69 10.75 7.02 7.11
CA LEU A 69 10.39 8.32 7.68
C LEU A 69 10.16 8.23 9.20
N ILE A 70 9.42 7.24 9.69
CA ILE A 70 9.18 7.06 11.12
C ILE A 70 10.48 6.74 11.86
N ALA A 71 11.39 5.95 11.27
CA ALA A 71 12.71 5.67 11.82
C ALA A 71 13.52 6.94 11.97
N GLN A 72 13.58 7.74 10.90
CA GLN A 72 14.25 9.04 10.92
C GLN A 72 13.68 9.96 12.02
N LEU A 73 12.35 10.09 12.11
CA LEU A 73 11.69 10.92 13.11
C LEU A 73 11.92 10.43 14.54
N ARG A 74 12.02 9.11 14.76
CA ARG A 74 12.27 8.51 16.07
C ARG A 74 13.76 8.38 16.41
N GLY A 75 14.66 8.80 15.51
CA GLY A 75 16.11 8.62 15.68
C GLY A 75 16.54 7.14 15.77
N ARG A 76 15.73 6.23 15.23
CA ARG A 76 15.96 4.78 15.20
C ARG A 76 16.41 4.35 13.81
N LYS A 77 16.99 3.14 13.71
CA LYS A 77 17.32 2.59 12.40
C LYS A 77 16.05 2.08 11.71
N PRO A 78 15.93 2.19 10.37
CA PRO A 78 14.79 1.67 9.62
C PRO A 78 14.49 0.21 9.93
N ASP A 79 15.52 -0.62 10.05
CA ASP A 79 15.40 -2.06 10.29
C ASP A 79 14.85 -2.42 11.69
N GLU A 80 14.73 -1.45 12.59
CA GLU A 80 14.15 -1.64 13.93
C GLU A 80 12.63 -1.40 13.95
N LEU A 81 12.06 -0.91 12.84
CA LEU A 81 10.63 -0.71 12.69
C LEU A 81 10.04 -1.81 11.82
N HIS A 82 8.99 -2.43 12.37
CA HIS A 82 8.20 -3.40 11.66
C HIS A 82 7.50 -2.76 10.45
N VAL A 83 7.60 -3.41 9.29
CA VAL A 83 6.78 -3.12 8.11
C VAL A 83 5.85 -4.29 7.88
N PRO A 84 4.54 -4.05 7.75
CA PRO A 84 3.59 -5.10 7.44
C PRO A 84 4.00 -5.84 6.17
N GLU A 85 4.08 -7.17 6.26
CA GLU A 85 4.30 -7.99 5.07
C GLU A 85 3.00 -8.05 4.26
N VAL A 86 3.01 -7.54 3.02
CA VAL A 86 1.85 -7.56 2.13
C VAL A 86 1.80 -8.89 1.37
N ARG A 87 0.92 -9.79 1.83
CA ARG A 87 0.74 -11.13 1.28
C ARG A 87 -0.41 -11.17 0.28
N VAL A 88 -0.17 -11.80 -0.87
CA VAL A 88 -1.19 -11.97 -1.90
C VAL A 88 -1.83 -13.34 -1.74
N LEU A 89 -3.11 -13.36 -1.33
CA LEU A 89 -3.88 -14.59 -1.21
C LEU A 89 -4.48 -14.97 -2.56
N ASP A 90 -4.05 -16.12 -3.08
CA ASP A 90 -4.67 -16.77 -4.24
C ASP A 90 -5.90 -17.54 -3.71
N HIS A 91 -7.11 -17.00 -3.91
CA HIS A 91 -8.32 -17.81 -3.77
C HIS A 91 -8.42 -18.77 -4.97
N GLY A 92 -7.53 -19.76 -5.00
CA GLY A 92 -7.71 -20.96 -5.80
C GLY A 92 -8.96 -21.68 -5.28
N ARG A 93 -9.99 -21.71 -6.13
CA ARG A 93 -11.28 -22.40 -5.98
C ARG A 93 -11.30 -23.52 -4.92
N GLN A 94 -12.24 -23.42 -3.98
CA GLN A 94 -12.92 -24.61 -3.47
C GLN A 94 -14.20 -24.83 -4.27
#